data_AF-A0A0G4ERK9-F1
#
_entry.id   AF-A0A0G4ERK9-F1
#
_cell.length_a   1.000
_cell.length_b   1.000
_cell.length_c   1.000
_cell.angle_alpha   90.00
_cell.angle_beta   90.00
_cell.angle_gamma   90.00
#
_symmetry.space_group_name_H-M   'P 1'
#
loop_
_entity.id
_entity.type
_entity.pdbx_description
1 polymer ?
#
loop_
_entity_poly.entity_id
_entity_poly.type
_entity_poly.pdbx_seq_one_letter_code
_entity_poly.pdbx_strand_id
1 'polypeptide(L)'
;QGCPEQMAASSSASQGSLPPGWLAPRETIVSCCRSQLELTEAIIHRTLTGPEQVAGLIQRGADPNTEPLMRKHKRKAQRFTCWKSSGGRPRAKSCLALAIDNKTSHAIPTVWTTLVDCMCLLHPVALPRWASPQLEEAIINALINGGADINGGGVDFWTENPPPLDPENKPIKVAISGGNEAAVNILMQRQVNLRGLMVLELPGGDGVYSHPPGPDYEKKLLSFFRRLLQHDSTLATETDRFGHNNLLHHAAENGVWYSQAFIDAYIELLVGHGADMTAVAGTSSATPLHCAAECASHRVAESLCRRLSADDINRGTANEPNNTPLAAAARQLPSYNLELENVDDELDDERDGGEDDDDDDDDDSDEELDPAEEERIRTRAIPNIKATIRTLLRGGADITRLPMATEEQRRQRQFVLAEYATVLNELSEAVMSAINAALAPQRDHSTLLARLLPLAPHHDGAHPHPSPSNMAFGPHEAEGIGWKIAAFCFDWDDAAMAIGEKIGLRNSTLARRVRAAIDHFVKSALYASSNREVVGGTRYQQQGDKRVKVTVPPLQCFATRAAGNGGQVVGVREVVHRARLDEVAKYQLTGVEKGFNAHLGNEDCQFGWGQLELGVE
;
A
#
# COMPACT_ATOMS: atom_id res chain seq x y z
N GLN A 1 26.57 52.00 -29.26
CA GLN A 1 27.27 51.40 -28.10
C GLN A 1 26.42 50.23 -27.66
N GLY A 2 26.75 49.04 -28.15
CA GLY A 2 25.96 47.81 -27.98
C GLY A 2 26.45 47.01 -26.78
N CYS A 3 25.52 46.54 -25.96
CA CYS A 3 25.77 45.47 -24.98
C CYS A 3 26.02 44.17 -25.74
N PRO A 4 27.05 43.38 -25.40
CA PRO A 4 27.23 42.06 -25.96
C PRO A 4 26.25 41.09 -25.26
N GLU A 5 25.31 40.54 -26.01
CA GLU A 5 24.62 39.30 -25.65
C GLU A 5 25.67 38.18 -25.56
N GLN A 6 26.13 37.87 -24.35
CA GLN A 6 26.83 36.62 -24.09
C GLN A 6 25.81 35.49 -24.09
N MET A 7 25.66 34.84 -25.25
CA MET A 7 25.07 33.51 -25.33
C MET A 7 25.99 32.53 -24.61
N ALA A 8 25.68 32.23 -23.36
CA ALA A 8 26.23 31.06 -22.68
C ALA A 8 25.73 29.81 -23.42
N ALA A 9 26.64 29.03 -23.97
CA ALA A 9 26.35 27.73 -24.55
C ALA A 9 25.90 26.78 -23.44
N SER A 10 24.59 26.76 -23.15
CA SER A 10 23.95 25.76 -22.32
C SER A 10 24.06 24.41 -23.01
N SER A 11 24.90 23.54 -22.46
CA SER A 11 25.04 22.14 -22.88
C SER A 11 23.67 21.47 -22.88
N SER A 12 23.19 21.10 -24.07
CA SER A 12 21.95 20.34 -24.26
C SER A 12 22.19 18.89 -23.85
N ALA A 13 22.40 18.65 -22.55
CA ALA A 13 22.20 17.32 -21.99
C ALA A 13 20.77 16.91 -22.35
N SER A 14 20.62 15.73 -22.97
CA SER A 14 19.33 15.21 -23.43
C SER A 14 18.32 15.29 -22.28
N GLN A 15 17.48 16.31 -22.29
CA GLN A 15 16.37 16.41 -21.37
C GLN A 15 15.42 15.28 -21.76
N GLY A 16 15.49 14.16 -21.05
CA GLY A 16 14.46 13.15 -21.13
C GLY A 16 13.11 13.83 -20.96
N SER A 17 12.10 13.37 -21.69
CA SER A 17 10.74 13.88 -21.54
C SER A 17 10.35 13.86 -20.06
N LEU A 18 9.96 15.02 -19.52
CA LEU A 18 9.45 15.10 -18.15
C LEU A 18 8.20 14.22 -18.02
N PRO A 19 7.93 13.65 -16.83
CA PRO A 19 6.69 12.92 -16.62
C PRO A 19 5.47 13.82 -16.90
N PRO A 20 4.33 13.26 -17.34
CA PRO A 20 3.13 14.03 -17.59
C PRO A 20 2.74 14.91 -16.39
N GLY A 21 2.41 16.18 -16.66
CA GLY A 21 2.01 17.16 -15.64
C GLY A 21 3.16 17.85 -14.89
N TRP A 22 4.41 17.38 -15.03
CA TRP A 22 5.58 18.08 -14.49
C TRP A 22 5.96 19.28 -15.34
N LEU A 23 6.35 20.37 -14.67
CA LEU A 23 6.78 21.60 -15.32
C LEU A 23 8.30 21.74 -15.28
N ALA A 24 8.88 22.18 -16.39
CA ALA A 24 10.27 22.63 -16.41
C ALA A 24 10.38 24.02 -15.74
N PRO A 25 11.54 24.42 -15.21
CA PRO A 25 11.69 25.73 -14.57
C PRO A 25 11.38 26.90 -15.52
N ARG A 26 11.66 26.75 -16.82
CA ARG A 26 11.33 27.73 -17.87
C ARG A 26 9.83 27.97 -18.06
N GLU A 27 8.99 27.05 -17.59
CA GLU A 27 7.53 27.15 -17.62
C GLU A 27 6.98 27.78 -16.34
N THR A 28 7.87 28.17 -15.42
CA THR A 28 7.53 28.84 -14.17
C THR A 28 8.05 30.28 -14.17
N ILE A 29 7.31 31.16 -13.51
CA ILE A 29 7.67 32.53 -13.21
C ILE A 29 8.08 32.57 -11.74
N VAL A 30 9.28 33.09 -11.49
CA VAL A 30 9.81 33.31 -10.16
C VAL A 30 9.48 34.73 -9.72
N SER A 31 8.83 34.88 -8.57
CA SER A 31 8.51 36.19 -7.99
C SER A 31 9.25 36.37 -6.67
N CYS A 32 10.18 37.33 -6.63
CA CYS A 32 10.86 37.84 -5.42
C CYS A 32 11.35 39.27 -5.66
N CYS A 33 11.89 39.96 -4.65
CA CYS A 33 12.43 41.30 -4.84
C CYS A 33 13.71 41.29 -5.69
N ARG A 34 13.97 42.37 -6.44
CA ARG A 34 15.01 42.42 -7.48
C ARG A 34 16.42 42.05 -7.00
N SER A 35 16.76 42.37 -5.75
CA SER A 35 18.06 42.01 -5.14
C SER A 35 18.24 40.51 -4.91
N GLN A 36 17.14 39.75 -4.84
CA GLN A 36 17.13 38.31 -4.56
C GLN A 36 16.95 37.44 -5.80
N LEU A 37 16.48 38.06 -6.87
CA LEU A 37 16.18 37.38 -8.12
C LEU A 37 17.43 36.73 -8.73
N GLU A 38 18.58 37.40 -8.68
CA GLU A 38 19.84 36.87 -9.24
C GLU A 38 20.27 35.57 -8.53
N LEU A 39 20.25 35.53 -7.20
CA LEU A 39 20.56 34.30 -6.44
C LEU A 39 19.53 33.21 -6.68
N THR A 40 18.25 33.57 -6.65
CA THR A 40 17.15 32.63 -6.84
C THR A 40 17.18 31.97 -8.21
N GLU A 41 17.22 32.76 -9.28
CA GLU A 41 17.26 32.26 -10.66
C GLU A 41 18.51 31.41 -10.87
N ALA A 42 19.65 31.82 -10.30
CA ALA A 42 20.87 31.05 -10.40
C ALA A 42 20.79 29.68 -9.71
N ILE A 43 20.06 29.56 -8.60
CA ILE A 43 19.78 28.28 -7.93
C ILE A 43 18.79 27.44 -8.73
N ILE A 44 17.64 28.01 -9.13
CA ILE A 44 16.56 27.31 -9.85
C ILE A 44 17.04 26.77 -11.21
N HIS A 45 17.82 27.57 -11.93
CA HIS A 45 18.38 27.19 -13.23
C HIS A 45 19.75 26.51 -13.12
N ARG A 46 20.28 26.33 -11.90
CA ARG A 46 21.58 25.67 -11.62
C ARG A 46 22.74 26.30 -12.41
N THR A 47 22.76 27.63 -12.53
CA THR A 47 23.80 28.36 -13.28
C THR A 47 25.04 28.66 -12.46
N LEU A 48 25.00 28.48 -11.14
CA LEU A 48 26.14 28.66 -10.26
C LEU A 48 27.19 27.56 -10.50
N THR A 49 28.43 27.95 -10.72
CA THR A 49 29.54 27.02 -11.01
C THR A 49 30.48 26.80 -9.83
N GLY A 50 30.29 27.54 -8.73
CA GLY A 50 31.07 27.36 -7.50
C GLY A 50 30.52 28.13 -6.30
N PRO A 51 30.94 27.77 -5.07
CA PRO A 51 30.46 28.38 -3.83
C PRO A 51 30.82 29.87 -3.70
N GLU A 52 31.92 30.31 -4.32
CA GLU A 52 32.34 31.72 -4.31
C GLU A 52 31.33 32.65 -4.97
N GLN A 53 30.57 32.16 -5.97
CA GLN A 53 29.50 32.94 -6.61
C GLN A 53 28.32 33.16 -5.66
N VAL A 54 27.98 32.16 -4.85
CA VAL A 54 26.96 32.28 -3.79
C VAL A 54 27.42 33.31 -2.76
N ALA A 55 28.65 33.19 -2.27
CA ALA A 55 29.21 34.13 -1.30
C ALA A 55 29.24 35.56 -1.86
N GLY A 56 29.63 35.74 -3.12
CA GLY A 56 29.64 37.04 -3.79
C GLY A 56 28.24 37.64 -3.98
N LEU A 57 27.21 36.83 -4.27
CA LEU A 57 25.83 37.28 -4.33
C LEU A 57 25.32 37.74 -2.96
N ILE A 58 25.60 36.97 -1.90
CA ILE A 58 25.22 37.32 -0.53
C ILE A 58 25.93 38.60 -0.08
N GLN A 59 27.21 38.76 -0.37
CA GLN A 59 27.97 39.99 -0.09
C GLN A 59 27.42 41.22 -0.83
N ARG A 60 26.78 41.04 -1.99
CA ARG A 60 26.08 42.10 -2.74
C ARG A 60 24.67 42.40 -2.21
N GLY A 61 24.25 41.76 -1.12
CA GLY A 61 22.98 42.00 -0.45
C GLY A 61 21.88 40.99 -0.80
N ALA A 62 22.20 39.87 -1.45
CA ALA A 62 21.25 38.76 -1.53
C ALA A 62 21.08 38.12 -0.15
N ASP A 63 19.83 37.94 0.27
CA ASP A 63 19.42 37.25 1.47
C ASP A 63 19.22 35.76 1.14
N PRO A 64 20.06 34.87 1.70
CA PRO A 64 19.94 33.43 1.45
C PRO A 64 18.67 32.82 2.07
N ASN A 65 17.93 33.56 2.90
CA ASN A 65 16.63 33.17 3.45
C ASN A 65 15.45 33.56 2.56
N THR A 66 15.71 34.12 1.37
CA THR A 66 14.63 34.42 0.42
C THR A 66 13.83 33.16 0.11
N GLU A 67 12.51 33.29 0.17
CA GLU A 67 11.57 32.24 -0.22
C GLU A 67 10.85 32.66 -1.50
N PRO A 68 11.45 32.44 -2.67
CA PRO A 68 10.84 32.81 -3.93
C PRO A 68 9.54 32.04 -4.18
N LEU A 69 8.59 32.74 -4.79
CA LEU A 69 7.34 32.15 -5.22
C LEU A 69 7.44 31.69 -6.67
N MET A 70 7.18 30.42 -6.93
CA MET A 70 7.05 29.89 -8.29
C MET A 70 5.57 29.83 -8.70
N ARG A 71 5.29 30.28 -9.92
CA ARG A 71 3.95 30.22 -10.53
C ARG A 71 4.05 29.69 -11.94
N LYS A 72 3.07 28.95 -12.44
CA LYS A 72 3.05 28.56 -13.86
C LYS A 72 2.95 29.81 -14.76
N HIS A 73 3.70 29.86 -15.86
CA HIS A 73 3.61 30.95 -16.82
C HIS A 73 2.20 30.95 -17.44
N LYS A 74 1.45 32.07 -17.34
CA LYS A 74 0.16 32.20 -18.03
C LYS A 74 0.39 32.08 -19.53
N ARG A 75 -0.26 31.13 -20.21
CA ARG A 75 -0.46 31.27 -21.65
C ARG A 75 -1.49 32.39 -21.84
N LYS A 76 -1.28 33.28 -22.82
CA LYS A 76 -2.22 34.36 -23.10
C LYS A 76 -3.62 33.75 -23.32
N ALA A 77 -4.64 34.34 -22.69
CA ALA A 77 -6.07 34.02 -22.75
C ALA A 77 -6.57 32.91 -21.81
N GLN A 78 -6.94 33.31 -20.59
CA GLN A 78 -8.32 33.25 -20.10
C GLN A 78 -8.39 34.05 -18.80
N ARG A 79 -9.28 35.05 -18.75
CA ARG A 79 -9.57 35.83 -17.55
C ARG A 79 -10.57 35.04 -16.72
N PHE A 80 -10.12 34.00 -16.03
CA PHE A 80 -10.94 33.41 -14.99
C PHE A 80 -10.85 34.27 -13.74
N THR A 81 -11.97 34.82 -13.32
CA THR A 81 -12.17 35.49 -12.03
C THR A 81 -12.69 34.47 -11.01
N CYS A 82 -12.01 33.33 -10.88
CA CYS A 82 -12.38 32.36 -9.84
C CYS A 82 -12.02 32.90 -8.45
N TRP A 83 -12.94 32.65 -7.52
CA TRP A 83 -13.21 33.34 -6.25
C TRP A 83 -12.07 33.42 -5.22
N LYS A 84 -12.25 34.39 -4.30
CA LYS A 84 -11.37 34.76 -3.17
C LYS A 84 -11.44 33.82 -1.95
N SER A 85 -12.06 32.64 -2.03
CA SER A 85 -12.60 31.98 -0.82
C SER A 85 -11.97 30.63 -0.43
N SER A 86 -11.07 30.05 -1.22
CA SER A 86 -10.49 28.72 -0.94
C SER A 86 -8.96 28.70 -0.93
N GLY A 87 -8.38 29.31 0.11
CA GLY A 87 -7.27 28.82 0.96
C GLY A 87 -5.95 28.22 0.44
N GLY A 88 -5.78 27.84 -0.83
CA GLY A 88 -4.55 27.17 -1.32
C GLY A 88 -3.38 28.13 -1.54
N ARG A 89 -2.68 28.49 -0.45
CA ARG A 89 -1.59 29.48 -0.49
C ARG A 89 -0.40 28.95 -1.29
N PRO A 90 0.21 29.76 -2.17
CA PRO A 90 1.33 29.31 -2.97
C PRO A 90 2.55 29.02 -2.08
N ARG A 91 3.13 27.83 -2.25
CA ARG A 91 4.17 27.27 -1.37
C ARG A 91 5.54 27.85 -1.71
N ALA A 92 5.96 28.87 -0.97
CA ALA A 92 7.32 29.40 -1.07
C ALA A 92 8.32 28.38 -0.48
N LYS A 93 9.47 28.21 -1.15
CA LYS A 93 10.56 27.33 -0.71
C LYS A 93 11.79 28.21 -0.50
N SER A 94 12.54 28.01 0.59
CA SER A 94 13.80 28.73 0.79
C SER A 94 14.81 28.42 -0.31
N CYS A 95 15.71 29.37 -0.61
CA CYS A 95 16.83 29.11 -1.51
C CYS A 95 17.64 27.85 -1.13
N LEU A 96 17.78 27.57 0.17
CA LEU A 96 18.42 26.35 0.66
C LEU A 96 17.65 25.08 0.27
N ALA A 97 16.32 25.07 0.41
CA ALA A 97 15.50 23.94 -0.03
C ALA A 97 15.56 23.75 -1.56
N LEU A 98 15.52 24.84 -2.33
CA LEU A 98 15.62 24.80 -3.80
C LEU A 98 17.00 24.34 -4.29
N ALA A 99 18.06 24.56 -3.51
CA ALA A 99 19.40 24.10 -3.82
C ALA A 99 19.57 22.58 -3.71
N ILE A 100 18.64 21.86 -3.09
CA ILE A 100 18.73 20.41 -2.92
C ILE A 100 18.19 19.71 -4.17
N ASP A 101 19.00 18.86 -4.79
CA ASP A 101 18.60 18.06 -5.93
C ASP A 101 17.64 16.94 -5.54
N ASN A 102 16.68 16.69 -6.44
CA ASN A 102 15.83 15.52 -6.41
C ASN A 102 16.53 14.31 -7.09
N LYS A 103 16.94 13.33 -6.27
CA LYS A 103 17.61 12.09 -6.70
C LYS A 103 16.63 10.93 -6.96
N THR A 104 15.32 11.16 -6.85
CA THR A 104 14.28 10.13 -7.10
C THR A 104 13.92 9.95 -8.57
N SER A 105 14.62 10.66 -9.47
CA SER A 105 14.28 10.68 -10.90
C SER A 105 12.83 11.09 -11.16
N HIS A 106 12.35 12.09 -10.40
CA HIS A 106 10.99 12.62 -10.49
C HIS A 106 9.89 11.61 -10.08
N ALA A 107 10.21 10.56 -9.32
CA ALA A 107 9.20 9.70 -8.73
C ALA A 107 8.43 10.42 -7.60
N ILE A 108 9.16 11.18 -6.77
CA ILE A 108 8.61 11.97 -5.67
C ILE A 108 8.89 13.45 -5.91
N PRO A 109 7.87 14.31 -6.02
CA PRO A 109 8.04 15.74 -6.14
C PRO A 109 8.56 16.39 -4.86
N THR A 110 9.55 17.26 -5.00
CA THR A 110 10.15 18.03 -3.90
C THR A 110 9.80 19.52 -3.97
N VAL A 111 9.37 19.97 -5.15
CA VAL A 111 9.07 21.35 -5.48
C VAL A 111 7.75 21.40 -6.22
N TRP A 112 6.88 22.29 -5.78
CA TRP A 112 5.54 22.48 -6.31
C TRP A 112 5.35 23.93 -6.77
N THR A 113 4.44 24.14 -7.71
CA THR A 113 3.99 25.46 -8.15
C THR A 113 2.48 25.46 -8.26
N THR A 114 1.85 26.61 -8.00
CA THR A 114 0.41 26.78 -8.14
C THR A 114 0.06 27.31 -9.53
N LEU A 115 -1.10 26.93 -10.05
CA LEU A 115 -1.78 27.69 -11.10
C LEU A 115 -2.22 29.04 -10.53
N VAL A 116 -2.18 30.08 -11.35
CA VAL A 116 -2.54 31.44 -10.91
C VAL A 116 -4.04 31.58 -10.68
N ASP A 117 -4.84 30.72 -11.31
CA ASP A 117 -6.30 30.86 -11.40
C ASP A 117 -7.09 29.69 -10.78
N CYS A 118 -6.42 28.65 -10.27
CA CYS A 118 -7.03 27.54 -9.51
C CYS A 118 -6.11 27.14 -8.35
N MET A 119 -6.59 27.29 -7.11
CA MET A 119 -5.81 27.06 -5.88
C MET A 119 -5.72 25.57 -5.49
N CYS A 120 -6.43 24.68 -6.19
CA CYS A 120 -6.54 23.26 -5.85
C CYS A 120 -5.51 22.38 -6.59
N LEU A 121 -4.93 22.86 -7.69
CA LEU A 121 -4.05 22.06 -8.55
C LEU A 121 -2.59 22.49 -8.40
N LEU A 122 -1.80 21.68 -7.68
CA LEU A 122 -0.36 21.85 -7.54
C LEU A 122 0.36 21.08 -8.64
N HIS A 123 1.18 21.77 -9.43
CA HIS A 123 2.04 21.11 -10.41
C HIS A 123 3.44 20.89 -9.85
N PRO A 124 4.03 19.69 -10.00
CA PRO A 124 5.41 19.46 -9.60
C PRO A 124 6.36 20.15 -10.58
N VAL A 125 7.46 20.70 -10.06
CA VAL A 125 8.49 21.38 -10.86
C VAL A 125 9.76 20.53 -10.88
N ALA A 126 10.21 20.16 -12.07
CA ALA A 126 11.44 19.40 -12.28
C ALA A 126 12.64 20.35 -12.37
N LEU A 127 13.27 20.66 -11.22
CA LEU A 127 14.52 21.42 -11.23
C LEU A 127 15.67 20.61 -11.88
N PRO A 128 16.56 21.24 -12.67
CA PRO A 128 17.78 20.61 -13.15
C PRO A 128 18.67 20.18 -11.97
N ARG A 129 19.52 19.19 -12.21
CA ARG A 129 20.52 18.75 -11.24
C ARG A 129 21.76 19.64 -11.31
N TRP A 130 22.47 19.75 -10.19
CA TRP A 130 23.82 20.33 -10.20
C TRP A 130 24.75 19.50 -11.09
N ALA A 131 25.77 20.16 -11.67
CA ALA A 131 26.72 19.51 -12.56
C ALA A 131 27.52 18.37 -11.87
N SER A 132 27.68 18.44 -10.55
CA SER A 132 28.24 17.35 -9.75
C SER A 132 27.67 17.34 -8.32
N PRO A 133 27.68 16.19 -7.63
CA PRO A 133 27.32 16.13 -6.21
C PRO A 133 28.20 17.02 -5.31
N GLN A 134 29.48 17.18 -5.65
CA GLN A 134 30.41 18.04 -4.91
C GLN A 134 30.06 19.52 -5.05
N LEU A 135 29.60 19.94 -6.24
CA LEU A 135 29.13 21.30 -6.45
C LEU A 135 27.86 21.55 -5.63
N GLU A 136 26.90 20.63 -5.65
CA GLU A 136 25.70 20.71 -4.82
C GLU A 136 26.04 20.91 -3.33
N GLU A 137 26.89 20.04 -2.78
CA GLU A 137 27.35 20.13 -1.39
C GLU A 137 28.05 21.46 -1.08
N ALA A 138 28.89 21.95 -1.99
CA ALA A 138 29.57 23.23 -1.84
C ALA A 138 28.58 24.41 -1.84
N ILE A 139 27.57 24.38 -2.71
CA ILE A 139 26.52 25.40 -2.78
C ILE A 139 25.66 25.39 -1.52
N ILE A 140 25.22 24.21 -1.05
CA ILE A 140 24.46 24.06 0.21
C ILE A 140 25.26 24.63 1.38
N ASN A 141 26.54 24.27 1.50
CA ASN A 141 27.40 24.80 2.57
C ASN A 141 27.61 26.31 2.44
N ALA A 142 27.78 26.85 1.23
CA ALA A 142 27.93 28.28 1.00
C ALA A 142 26.68 29.07 1.43
N LEU A 143 25.48 28.55 1.13
CA LEU A 143 24.22 29.13 1.59
C LEU A 143 24.13 29.15 3.12
N ILE A 144 24.39 28.01 3.77
CA ILE A 144 24.36 27.89 5.24
C ILE A 144 25.39 28.83 5.89
N ASN A 145 26.63 28.84 5.38
CA ASN A 145 27.70 29.72 5.88
C ASN A 145 27.38 31.21 5.62
N GLY A 146 26.62 31.51 4.57
CA GLY A 146 26.12 32.84 4.26
C GLY A 146 24.91 33.29 5.10
N GLY A 147 24.41 32.44 6.00
CA GLY A 147 23.31 32.75 6.92
C GLY A 147 21.94 32.19 6.50
N ALA A 148 21.89 31.21 5.58
CA ALA A 148 20.65 30.49 5.32
C ALA A 148 20.20 29.72 6.57
N ASP A 149 18.94 29.88 6.96
CA ASP A 149 18.32 29.14 8.04
C ASP A 149 18.10 27.69 7.61
N ILE A 150 18.78 26.77 8.29
CA ILE A 150 18.65 25.32 8.08
C ILE A 150 17.26 24.80 8.45
N ASN A 151 16.53 25.53 9.29
CA ASN A 151 15.14 25.28 9.67
C ASN A 151 14.18 26.23 8.95
N GLY A 152 14.70 27.05 8.02
CA GLY A 152 13.93 28.04 7.27
C GLY A 152 12.97 27.39 6.28
N GLY A 153 12.17 28.18 5.60
CA GLY A 153 11.10 27.70 4.73
C GLY A 153 9.73 27.86 5.39
N GLY A 154 8.82 28.48 4.66
CA GLY A 154 7.48 28.74 5.10
C GLY A 154 7.40 29.99 5.95
N VAL A 155 7.54 31.17 5.38
CA VAL A 155 6.96 32.39 5.95
C VAL A 155 5.75 32.73 5.10
N ASP A 156 4.58 32.80 5.73
CA ASP A 156 3.34 33.12 5.03
C ASP A 156 3.14 34.62 5.14
N PHE A 157 3.52 35.31 4.07
CA PHE A 157 3.60 36.78 4.02
C PHE A 157 2.23 37.49 4.10
N TRP A 158 1.11 36.76 4.14
CA TRP A 158 -0.21 37.32 3.85
C TRP A 158 -1.16 37.42 5.05
N THR A 159 -0.76 37.01 6.26
CA THR A 159 -1.61 37.13 7.45
C THR A 159 -0.79 37.57 8.66
N GLU A 160 -1.32 38.51 9.46
CA GLU A 160 -0.70 39.00 10.71
C GLU A 160 -0.54 37.89 11.78
N ASN A 161 -1.26 36.78 11.63
CA ASN A 161 -1.13 35.54 12.41
C ASN A 161 -1.27 34.34 11.47
N PRO A 162 -0.24 33.98 10.69
CA PRO A 162 -0.35 32.87 9.76
C PRO A 162 -0.50 31.56 10.52
N PRO A 163 -1.39 30.66 10.08
CA PRO A 163 -1.40 29.31 10.61
C PRO A 163 0.01 28.72 10.44
N PRO A 164 0.55 28.04 11.47
CA PRO A 164 1.88 27.44 11.41
C PRO A 164 2.01 26.55 10.18
N LEU A 165 3.13 26.69 9.49
CA LEU A 165 3.23 26.45 8.04
C LEU A 165 3.28 24.99 7.65
N ASP A 166 3.21 24.75 6.34
CA ASP A 166 3.45 23.46 5.71
C ASP A 166 4.91 22.99 5.97
N PRO A 167 5.12 21.95 6.79
CA PRO A 167 6.45 21.45 7.10
C PRO A 167 7.17 20.87 5.87
N GLU A 168 6.47 20.53 4.79
CA GLU A 168 7.07 19.98 3.56
C GLU A 168 8.07 20.92 2.88
N ASN A 169 8.08 22.21 3.25
CA ASN A 169 8.99 23.22 2.70
C ASN A 169 10.34 23.28 3.40
N LYS A 170 10.52 22.56 4.52
CA LYS A 170 11.77 22.57 5.27
C LYS A 170 12.89 21.85 4.50
N PRO A 171 14.14 22.39 4.48
CA PRO A 171 15.27 21.78 3.78
C PRO A 171 15.48 20.30 4.11
N ILE A 172 15.33 19.90 5.38
CA ILE A 172 15.49 18.49 5.79
C ILE A 172 14.43 17.57 5.18
N LYS A 173 13.16 18.00 5.10
CA LYS A 173 12.10 17.22 4.44
C LYS A 173 12.32 17.15 2.94
N VAL A 174 12.75 18.25 2.32
CA VAL A 174 13.12 18.25 0.89
C VAL A 174 14.27 17.29 0.61
N ALA A 175 15.29 17.23 1.47
CA ALA A 175 16.39 16.27 1.35
C ALA A 175 15.94 14.81 1.47
N ILE A 176 15.06 14.51 2.43
CA ILE A 176 14.49 13.17 2.64
C ILE A 176 13.62 12.76 1.45
N SER A 177 12.63 13.60 1.08
CA SER A 177 11.74 13.37 -0.07
C SER A 177 12.53 13.22 -1.36
N GLY A 178 13.57 14.03 -1.56
CA GLY A 178 14.46 13.96 -2.72
C GLY A 178 15.41 12.77 -2.73
N GLY A 179 15.47 11.95 -1.67
CA GLY A 179 16.43 10.83 -1.59
C GLY A 179 17.89 11.29 -1.57
N ASN A 180 18.14 12.51 -1.10
CA ASN A 180 19.43 13.19 -1.18
C ASN A 180 20.24 13.02 0.11
N GLU A 181 20.99 11.91 0.16
CA GLU A 181 21.76 11.52 1.35
C GLU A 181 22.81 12.55 1.77
N ALA A 182 23.49 13.18 0.81
CA ALA A 182 24.49 14.21 1.09
C ALA A 182 23.86 15.43 1.79
N ALA A 183 22.72 15.91 1.27
CA ALA A 183 21.99 17.01 1.89
C ALA A 183 21.49 16.66 3.31
N VAL A 184 20.94 15.45 3.51
CA VAL A 184 20.55 14.99 4.86
C VAL A 184 21.77 14.98 5.80
N ASN A 185 22.93 14.49 5.35
CA ASN A 185 24.15 14.45 6.16
C ASN A 185 24.62 15.85 6.57
N ILE A 186 24.65 16.80 5.62
CA ILE A 186 25.06 18.19 5.88
C ILE A 186 24.11 18.82 6.90
N LEU A 187 22.80 18.69 6.71
CA LEU A 187 21.81 19.28 7.63
C LEU A 187 21.89 18.68 9.03
N MET A 188 22.06 17.35 9.14
CA MET A 188 22.25 16.67 10.43
C MET A 188 23.55 17.10 11.14
N GLN A 189 24.66 17.25 10.40
CA GLN A 189 25.93 17.74 10.96
C GLN A 189 25.82 19.18 11.49
N ARG A 190 24.95 19.99 10.88
CA ARG A 190 24.64 21.35 11.31
C ARG A 190 23.55 21.41 12.40
N GLN A 191 23.17 20.27 12.98
CA GLN A 191 22.19 20.16 14.06
C GLN A 191 20.83 20.75 13.69
N VAL A 192 20.32 20.42 12.50
CA VAL A 192 18.96 20.79 12.10
C VAL A 192 17.94 20.34 13.16
N ASN A 193 16.93 21.17 13.43
CA ASN A 193 15.86 20.79 14.32
C ASN A 193 14.98 19.74 13.63
N LEU A 194 14.86 18.57 14.22
CA LEU A 194 14.03 17.48 13.70
C LEU A 194 12.63 17.51 14.30
N ARG A 195 12.48 18.09 15.50
CA ARG A 195 11.26 17.96 16.29
C ARG A 195 10.13 18.85 15.79
N GLY A 196 8.92 18.29 15.80
CA GLY A 196 7.70 18.96 15.34
C GLY A 196 7.65 19.17 13.83
N LEU A 197 8.56 18.54 13.08
CA LEU A 197 8.57 18.59 11.62
C LEU A 197 7.95 17.35 10.99
N MET A 198 7.71 16.28 11.75
CA MET A 198 7.27 14.98 11.22
C MET A 198 8.26 14.48 10.16
N VAL A 199 9.57 14.50 10.45
CA VAL A 199 10.62 14.14 9.48
C VAL A 199 10.56 12.68 9.02
N LEU A 200 9.81 11.83 9.74
CA LEU A 200 9.56 10.44 9.39
C LEU A 200 8.30 10.24 8.53
N GLU A 201 7.55 11.31 8.26
CA GLU A 201 6.38 11.25 7.39
C GLU A 201 6.75 10.72 6.01
N LEU A 202 5.92 9.81 5.47
CA LEU A 202 6.14 9.31 4.12
C LEU A 202 6.01 10.46 3.13
N PRO A 203 7.04 10.70 2.28
CA PRO A 203 6.95 11.71 1.24
C PRO A 203 5.70 11.50 0.38
N GLY A 204 4.81 12.48 0.45
CA GLY A 204 3.56 12.49 -0.29
C GLY A 204 3.76 12.84 -1.75
N GLY A 205 2.93 12.24 -2.57
CA GLY A 205 2.69 12.67 -3.93
C GLY A 205 1.28 13.19 -4.02
N ASP A 206 1.09 14.43 -4.51
CA ASP A 206 -0.22 14.83 -5.01
C ASP A 206 -0.62 13.81 -6.08
N GLY A 207 -1.73 13.09 -5.84
CA GLY A 207 -2.02 11.80 -6.45
C GLY A 207 -2.17 11.83 -7.96
N VAL A 208 -2.16 13.02 -8.54
CA VAL A 208 -2.21 13.25 -9.98
C VAL A 208 -0.88 12.93 -10.67
N TYR A 209 0.26 13.26 -10.08
CA TYR A 209 1.54 13.38 -10.83
C TYR A 209 2.66 12.47 -10.35
N SER A 210 2.40 11.64 -9.36
CA SER A 210 3.43 10.83 -8.72
C SER A 210 3.48 9.42 -9.29
N HIS A 211 4.67 8.85 -9.41
CA HIS A 211 4.84 7.45 -9.78
C HIS A 211 5.21 6.65 -8.53
N PRO A 212 4.79 5.37 -8.43
CA PRO A 212 5.27 4.49 -7.37
C PRO A 212 6.81 4.54 -7.32
N PRO A 213 7.43 4.85 -6.17
CA PRO A 213 8.88 4.89 -6.08
C PRO A 213 9.48 3.50 -6.34
N GLY A 214 10.69 3.48 -6.91
CA GLY A 214 11.44 2.24 -7.09
C GLY A 214 11.97 1.69 -5.76
N PRO A 215 12.28 0.37 -5.69
CA PRO A 215 12.74 -0.29 -4.47
C PRO A 215 14.04 0.29 -3.90
N ASP A 216 14.92 0.82 -4.76
CA ASP A 216 16.17 1.48 -4.32
C ASP A 216 15.90 2.76 -3.52
N TYR A 217 14.87 3.52 -3.92
CA TYR A 217 14.44 4.71 -3.17
C TYR A 217 13.82 4.31 -1.85
N GLU A 218 12.91 3.32 -1.84
CA GLU A 218 12.27 2.82 -0.62
C GLU A 218 13.29 2.33 0.41
N LYS A 219 14.30 1.57 -0.03
CA LYS A 219 15.39 1.10 0.82
C LYS A 219 16.20 2.27 1.42
N LYS A 220 16.45 3.30 0.61
CA LYS A 220 17.18 4.51 1.04
C LYS A 220 16.35 5.36 2.00
N LEU A 221 15.05 5.54 1.73
CA LEU A 221 14.15 6.26 2.62
C LEU A 221 14.07 5.58 3.99
N LEU A 222 13.96 4.25 4.01
CA LEU A 222 13.96 3.47 5.25
C LEU A 222 15.31 3.57 5.99
N SER A 223 16.44 3.69 5.29
CA SER A 223 17.74 3.92 5.94
C SER A 223 17.84 5.31 6.58
N PHE A 224 17.26 6.34 5.94
CA PHE A 224 17.15 7.67 6.54
C PHE A 224 16.33 7.63 7.83
N PHE A 225 15.14 7.01 7.80
CA PHE A 225 14.28 6.91 8.98
C PHE A 225 14.94 6.18 10.15
N ARG A 226 15.61 5.04 9.89
CA ARG A 226 16.39 4.34 10.92
C ARG A 226 17.46 5.22 11.53
N ARG A 227 18.21 5.98 10.72
CA ARG A 227 19.26 6.87 11.20
C ARG A 227 18.71 8.05 12.02
N LEU A 228 17.58 8.62 11.60
CA LEU A 228 16.90 9.67 12.34
C LEU A 228 16.42 9.16 13.71
N LEU A 229 15.84 7.95 13.77
CA LEU A 229 15.41 7.32 15.02
C LEU A 229 16.57 6.88 15.93
N GLN A 230 17.73 6.56 15.36
CA GLN A 230 18.97 6.34 16.14
C GLN A 230 19.44 7.64 16.81
N HIS A 231 19.23 8.78 16.17
CA HIS A 231 19.58 10.08 16.71
C HIS A 231 18.56 10.58 17.74
N ASP A 232 17.26 10.49 17.42
CA ASP A 232 16.18 10.82 18.34
C ASP A 232 15.00 9.85 18.14
N SER A 233 14.82 8.92 19.08
CA SER A 233 13.75 7.92 19.01
C SER A 233 12.36 8.50 19.23
N THR A 234 12.25 9.69 19.84
CA THR A 234 10.95 10.34 20.10
C THR A 234 10.25 10.79 18.83
N LEU A 235 11.00 10.87 17.71
CA LEU A 235 10.47 11.18 16.39
C LEU A 235 9.37 10.20 15.95
N ALA A 236 9.40 8.93 16.38
CA ALA A 236 8.36 7.95 16.04
C ALA A 236 6.99 8.24 16.66
N THR A 237 6.96 8.98 17.76
CA THR A 237 5.75 9.32 18.51
C THR A 237 5.25 10.73 18.23
N GLU A 238 5.83 11.42 17.25
CA GLU A 238 5.40 12.75 16.89
C GLU A 238 3.96 12.74 16.36
N THR A 239 3.27 13.81 16.74
CA THR A 239 2.00 14.20 16.16
C THR A 239 2.21 15.45 15.33
N ASP A 240 1.32 15.67 14.38
CA ASP A 240 1.23 16.91 13.65
C ASP A 240 1.06 18.11 14.59
N ARG A 241 1.14 19.30 14.01
CA ARG A 241 1.03 20.57 14.75
C ARG A 241 -0.29 20.75 15.49
N PHE A 242 -1.34 20.03 15.09
CA PHE A 242 -2.64 20.06 15.76
C PHE A 242 -2.73 19.05 16.91
N GLY A 243 -1.72 18.19 17.07
CA GLY A 243 -1.73 17.11 18.05
C GLY A 243 -2.75 16.03 17.72
N HIS A 244 -3.26 15.99 16.49
CA HIS A 244 -4.34 15.11 16.08
C HIS A 244 -3.76 13.88 15.39
N ASN A 245 -2.89 14.08 14.40
CA ASN A 245 -2.44 13.00 13.52
C ASN A 245 -1.03 12.57 13.87
N ASN A 246 -0.84 11.30 14.21
CA ASN A 246 0.50 10.73 14.30
C ASN A 246 1.02 10.29 12.91
N LEU A 247 2.27 9.83 12.84
CA LEU A 247 2.90 9.39 11.59
C LEU A 247 2.16 8.28 10.85
N LEU A 248 1.36 7.45 11.55
CA LEU A 248 0.57 6.39 10.92
C LEU A 248 -0.69 6.92 10.23
N HIS A 249 -1.25 8.04 10.70
CA HIS A 249 -2.34 8.73 9.99
C HIS A 249 -1.82 9.31 8.67
N HIS A 250 -0.67 9.99 8.68
CA HIS A 250 -0.05 10.50 7.45
C HIS A 250 0.45 9.38 6.52
N ALA A 251 0.91 8.26 7.08
CA ALA A 251 1.23 7.09 6.27
C ALA A 251 0.01 6.54 5.55
N ALA A 252 -1.18 6.63 6.14
CA ALA A 252 -2.42 6.26 5.48
C ALA A 252 -2.77 7.19 4.30
N GLU A 253 -2.42 8.47 4.35
CA GLU A 253 -2.62 9.40 3.23
C GLU A 253 -1.63 9.11 2.09
N ASN A 254 -0.36 8.89 2.44
CA ASN A 254 0.74 8.81 1.47
C ASN A 254 1.17 7.38 1.11
N GLY A 255 0.65 6.36 1.78
CA GLY A 255 1.15 4.98 1.69
C GLY A 255 0.76 4.25 0.40
N VAL A 256 -0.26 4.72 -0.32
CA VAL A 256 -0.76 4.08 -1.56
C VAL A 256 0.29 3.97 -2.67
N TRP A 257 1.34 4.79 -2.63
CA TRP A 257 2.41 4.83 -3.63
C TRP A 257 3.48 3.77 -3.41
N TYR A 258 3.68 3.33 -2.17
CA TYR A 258 4.82 2.51 -1.77
C TYR A 258 4.50 1.01 -1.83
N SER A 259 5.51 0.18 -2.01
CA SER A 259 5.36 -1.27 -2.01
C SER A 259 4.89 -1.81 -0.64
N GLN A 260 4.23 -2.98 -0.65
CA GLN A 260 3.77 -3.61 0.59
C GLN A 260 4.94 -3.90 1.54
N ALA A 261 6.07 -4.38 1.02
CA ALA A 261 7.25 -4.71 1.82
C ALA A 261 7.83 -3.46 2.51
N PHE A 262 7.85 -2.31 1.84
CA PHE A 262 8.27 -1.06 2.46
C PHE A 262 7.30 -0.61 3.55
N ILE A 263 5.98 -0.61 3.29
CA ILE A 263 4.97 -0.20 4.27
C ILE A 263 5.00 -1.11 5.51
N ASP A 264 5.19 -2.41 5.33
CA ASP A 264 5.33 -3.36 6.44
C ASP A 264 6.56 -3.02 7.31
N ALA A 265 7.70 -2.78 6.69
CA ALA A 265 8.95 -2.46 7.39
C ALA A 265 8.93 -1.06 8.04
N TYR A 266 8.26 -0.09 7.42
CA TYR A 266 8.09 1.27 7.95
C TYR A 266 7.18 1.27 9.18
N ILE A 267 6.02 0.61 9.11
CA ILE A 267 5.10 0.52 10.25
C ILE A 267 5.75 -0.28 11.40
N GLU A 268 6.45 -1.38 11.09
CA GLU A 268 7.22 -2.12 12.08
C GLU A 268 8.28 -1.25 12.76
N LEU A 269 9.00 -0.44 11.99
CA LEU A 269 10.00 0.50 12.52
C LEU A 269 9.35 1.51 13.48
N LEU A 270 8.24 2.15 13.09
CA LEU A 270 7.57 3.13 13.94
C LEU A 270 7.00 2.52 15.22
N VAL A 271 6.32 1.37 15.10
CA VAL A 271 5.74 0.66 16.25
C VAL A 271 6.81 0.17 17.22
N GLY A 272 7.94 -0.34 16.68
CA GLY A 272 9.10 -0.73 17.49
C GLY A 272 9.72 0.43 18.29
N HIS A 273 9.47 1.68 17.86
CA HIS A 273 9.87 2.90 18.54
C HIS A 273 8.71 3.61 19.27
N GLY A 274 7.57 2.93 19.48
CA GLY A 274 6.50 3.39 20.36
C GLY A 274 5.34 4.11 19.67
N ALA A 275 5.27 4.16 18.34
CA ALA A 275 4.12 4.73 17.64
C ALA A 275 2.83 3.94 17.93
N ASP A 276 1.77 4.65 18.31
CA ASP A 276 0.46 4.06 18.63
C ASP A 276 -0.40 3.84 17.37
N MET A 277 -0.67 2.58 17.04
CA MET A 277 -1.53 2.18 15.92
C MET A 277 -3.03 2.43 16.17
N THR A 278 -3.41 2.70 17.42
CA THR A 278 -4.79 2.90 17.87
C THR A 278 -5.09 4.34 18.30
N ALA A 279 -4.13 5.24 18.10
CA ALA A 279 -4.29 6.67 18.36
C ALA A 279 -5.52 7.21 17.63
N VAL A 280 -6.20 8.18 18.25
CA VAL A 280 -7.40 8.80 17.68
C VAL A 280 -7.11 10.25 17.32
N ALA A 281 -7.41 10.62 16.08
CA ALA A 281 -7.19 11.95 15.55
C ALA A 281 -8.30 12.91 15.94
N GLY A 282 -7.92 13.97 16.68
CA GLY A 282 -8.69 15.20 16.86
C GLY A 282 -10.21 15.05 17.01
N THR A 283 -10.94 15.92 16.31
CA THR A 283 -12.41 16.04 16.41
C THR A 283 -13.17 14.89 15.76
N SER A 284 -12.60 14.22 14.76
CA SER A 284 -13.20 13.05 14.11
C SER A 284 -13.01 11.77 14.92
N SER A 285 -12.06 11.74 15.85
CA SER A 285 -11.64 10.53 16.56
C SER A 285 -11.30 9.36 15.60
N ALA A 286 -10.82 9.68 14.41
CA ALA A 286 -10.43 8.70 13.39
C ALA A 286 -9.13 8.00 13.82
N THR A 287 -9.03 6.69 13.64
CA THR A 287 -7.77 5.95 13.85
C THR A 287 -6.92 5.94 12.57
N PRO A 288 -5.63 5.55 12.61
CA PRO A 288 -4.86 5.36 11.39
C PRO A 288 -5.53 4.42 10.37
N LEU A 289 -6.29 3.42 10.85
CA LEU A 289 -7.04 2.52 9.97
C LEU A 289 -8.24 3.20 9.32
N HIS A 290 -8.89 4.17 9.97
CA HIS A 290 -9.93 5.00 9.33
C HIS A 290 -9.34 5.86 8.22
N CYS A 291 -8.21 6.52 8.48
CA CYS A 291 -7.51 7.29 7.44
C CYS A 291 -7.09 6.38 6.28
N ALA A 292 -6.58 5.17 6.56
CA ALA A 292 -6.18 4.24 5.50
C ALA A 292 -7.38 3.80 4.65
N ALA A 293 -8.54 3.63 5.28
CA ALA A 293 -9.79 3.32 4.62
C ALA A 293 -10.30 4.46 3.74
N GLU A 294 -10.29 5.68 4.28
CA GLU A 294 -10.75 6.90 3.61
C GLU A 294 -9.84 7.29 2.44
N CYS A 295 -8.52 7.14 2.58
CA CYS A 295 -7.54 7.43 1.54
C CYS A 295 -7.28 6.25 0.59
N ALA A 296 -8.06 5.15 0.70
CA ALA A 296 -7.91 3.95 -0.12
C ALA A 296 -6.49 3.31 -0.09
N SER A 297 -5.78 3.47 1.02
CA SER A 297 -4.42 2.97 1.23
C SER A 297 -4.42 1.51 1.68
N HIS A 298 -4.84 0.62 0.79
CA HIS A 298 -4.99 -0.82 1.05
C HIS A 298 -3.73 -1.47 1.66
N ARG A 299 -2.53 -1.00 1.31
CA ARG A 299 -1.26 -1.55 1.84
C ARG A 299 -1.02 -1.22 3.31
N VAL A 300 -1.36 0.01 3.70
CA VAL A 300 -1.32 0.47 5.09
C VAL A 300 -2.41 -0.23 5.88
N ALA A 301 -3.64 -0.29 5.33
CA ALA A 301 -4.74 -1.02 5.93
C ALA A 301 -4.38 -2.49 6.17
N GLU A 302 -3.70 -3.14 5.22
CA GLU A 302 -3.27 -4.53 5.33
C GLU A 302 -2.26 -4.69 6.48
N SER A 303 -1.22 -3.87 6.48
CA SER A 303 -0.18 -3.88 7.52
C SER A 303 -0.76 -3.64 8.92
N LEU A 304 -1.71 -2.71 9.06
CA LEU A 304 -2.42 -2.44 10.32
C LEU A 304 -3.33 -3.61 10.72
N CYS A 305 -4.14 -4.16 9.81
CA CYS A 305 -5.04 -5.29 10.09
C CYS A 305 -4.30 -6.55 10.54
N ARG A 306 -3.03 -6.73 10.14
CA ARG A 306 -2.21 -7.85 10.64
C ARG A 306 -1.82 -7.71 12.11
N ARG A 307 -1.80 -6.49 12.64
CA ARG A 307 -1.29 -6.13 13.98
C ARG A 307 -2.39 -5.74 14.97
N LEU A 308 -3.54 -5.30 14.48
CA LEU A 308 -4.68 -4.87 15.28
C LEU A 308 -5.58 -6.03 15.72
N SER A 309 -6.26 -5.84 16.85
CA SER A 309 -7.29 -6.76 17.34
C SER A 309 -8.59 -6.66 16.53
N ALA A 310 -9.50 -7.62 16.71
CA ALA A 310 -10.83 -7.57 16.09
C ALA A 310 -11.61 -6.31 16.53
N ASP A 311 -11.47 -5.91 17.80
CA ASP A 311 -12.18 -4.77 18.37
C ASP A 311 -11.63 -3.45 17.79
N ASP A 312 -10.31 -3.36 17.58
CA ASP A 312 -9.67 -2.18 16.99
C ASP A 312 -10.00 -2.03 15.50
N ILE A 313 -10.06 -3.14 14.74
CA ILE A 313 -10.45 -3.13 13.33
C ILE A 313 -11.90 -2.67 13.17
N ASN A 314 -12.76 -3.04 14.13
CA ASN A 314 -14.18 -2.70 14.13
C ASN A 314 -14.50 -1.46 14.98
N ARG A 315 -13.49 -0.76 15.51
CA ARG A 315 -13.70 0.42 16.35
C ARG A 315 -14.35 1.52 15.51
N GLY A 316 -15.48 2.05 15.95
CA GLY A 316 -16.07 3.26 15.35
C GLY A 316 -15.44 4.52 15.95
N THR A 317 -15.74 5.67 15.35
CA THR A 317 -15.35 6.96 15.92
C THR A 317 -16.11 7.25 17.22
N ALA A 318 -15.61 8.19 18.03
CA ALA A 318 -16.20 8.52 19.33
C ALA A 318 -17.64 9.04 19.21
N ASN A 319 -17.93 9.79 18.14
CA ASN A 319 -19.24 10.39 17.90
C ASN A 319 -20.19 9.47 17.10
N GLU A 320 -19.63 8.56 16.30
CA GLU A 320 -20.39 7.67 15.43
C GLU A 320 -19.86 6.24 15.55
N PRO A 321 -20.37 5.43 16.50
CA PRO A 321 -19.90 4.06 16.70
C PRO A 321 -20.03 3.16 15.48
N ASN A 322 -20.93 3.47 14.53
CA ASN A 322 -21.09 2.71 13.28
C ASN A 322 -20.20 3.21 12.14
N ASN A 323 -19.52 4.35 12.31
CA ASN A 323 -18.52 4.84 11.37
C ASN A 323 -17.21 4.11 11.65
N THR A 324 -17.18 2.83 11.28
CA THR A 324 -15.98 1.97 11.34
C THR A 324 -15.08 2.23 10.14
N PRO A 325 -13.83 1.71 10.12
CA PRO A 325 -12.98 1.81 8.93
C PRO A 325 -13.65 1.24 7.67
N LEU A 326 -14.42 0.15 7.78
CA LEU A 326 -15.16 -0.40 6.65
C LEU A 326 -16.25 0.54 6.15
N ALA A 327 -16.95 1.24 7.06
CA ALA A 327 -17.92 2.27 6.69
C ALA A 327 -17.23 3.48 6.01
N ALA A 328 -16.07 3.89 6.51
CA ALA A 328 -15.27 4.97 5.90
C ALA A 328 -14.83 4.64 4.46
N ALA A 329 -14.33 3.42 4.22
CA ALA A 329 -13.99 2.99 2.85
C ALA A 329 -15.24 2.90 1.95
N ALA A 330 -16.37 2.44 2.47
CA ALA A 330 -17.60 2.31 1.69
C ALA A 330 -18.17 3.66 1.24
N ARG A 331 -18.00 4.72 2.04
CA ARG A 331 -18.42 6.10 1.69
C ARG A 331 -17.70 6.66 0.47
N GLN A 332 -16.49 6.18 0.16
CA GLN A 332 -15.67 6.70 -0.93
C GLN A 332 -16.09 6.18 -2.31
N LEU A 333 -16.77 5.03 -2.41
CA LEU A 333 -17.13 4.45 -3.71
C LEU A 333 -18.20 5.24 -4.47
N PRO A 334 -19.31 5.68 -3.84
CA PRO A 334 -20.41 6.32 -4.56
C PRO A 334 -20.05 7.67 -5.13
N SER A 335 -19.17 8.45 -4.47
CA SER A 335 -18.69 9.72 -5.02
C SER A 335 -18.04 9.52 -6.39
N TYR A 336 -17.19 8.49 -6.54
CA TYR A 336 -16.52 8.22 -7.82
C TYR A 336 -17.42 7.56 -8.87
N ASN A 337 -18.46 6.82 -8.47
CA ASN A 337 -19.39 6.23 -9.44
C ASN A 337 -20.42 7.25 -9.93
N LEU A 338 -20.94 8.14 -9.06
CA LEU A 338 -21.85 9.22 -9.44
C LEU A 338 -21.16 10.21 -10.39
N GLU A 339 -19.89 10.52 -10.15
CA GLU A 339 -19.06 11.33 -11.05
C GLU A 339 -18.92 10.70 -12.44
N LEU A 340 -19.00 9.37 -12.57
CA LEU A 340 -18.92 8.67 -13.85
C LEU A 340 -20.28 8.50 -14.53
N GLU A 341 -21.35 8.24 -13.77
CA GLU A 341 -22.70 8.03 -14.33
C GLU A 341 -23.34 9.32 -14.85
N ASN A 342 -23.06 10.48 -14.25
CA ASN A 342 -23.63 11.77 -14.67
C ASN A 342 -23.09 12.28 -16.03
N VAL A 343 -21.95 11.78 -16.50
CA VAL A 343 -21.32 12.24 -17.76
C VAL A 343 -22.06 11.70 -19.00
N ASP A 344 -22.76 10.57 -18.87
CA ASP A 344 -23.39 9.89 -20.02
C ASP A 344 -24.82 10.39 -20.33
N ASP A 345 -25.54 10.99 -19.37
CA ASP A 345 -26.96 11.36 -19.52
C ASP A 345 -27.19 12.76 -20.13
N GLU A 346 -26.17 13.64 -20.19
CA GLU A 346 -26.32 15.02 -20.71
C GLU A 346 -26.22 15.15 -22.24
N LEU A 347 -25.92 14.07 -22.96
CA LEU A 347 -25.71 14.15 -24.42
C LEU A 347 -26.98 14.15 -25.28
N ASP A 348 -28.18 14.01 -24.69
CA ASP A 348 -29.42 13.79 -25.46
C ASP A 348 -30.51 14.90 -25.36
N ASP A 349 -30.37 15.95 -24.53
CA ASP A 349 -31.45 16.94 -24.29
C ASP A 349 -31.31 18.31 -25.01
N GLU A 350 -30.30 18.53 -25.87
CA GLU A 350 -30.15 19.78 -26.65
C GLU A 350 -31.11 19.91 -27.86
N ARG A 351 -32.33 19.38 -27.79
CA ARG A 351 -33.22 19.37 -28.97
C ARG A 351 -34.69 19.65 -28.68
N ASP A 352 -35.00 20.74 -27.98
CA ASP A 352 -36.17 21.51 -28.38
C ASP A 352 -36.04 23.00 -28.03
N GLY A 353 -36.20 23.84 -29.05
CA GLY A 353 -36.04 25.28 -28.94
C GLY A 353 -37.22 25.93 -28.21
N GLY A 354 -36.90 26.65 -27.16
CA GLY A 354 -37.78 27.64 -26.55
C GLY A 354 -36.97 28.92 -26.32
N GLU A 355 -37.05 29.82 -27.29
CA GLU A 355 -36.54 31.19 -27.17
C GLU A 355 -37.29 31.93 -26.05
N ASP A 356 -36.59 32.86 -25.41
CA ASP A 356 -37.10 33.96 -24.58
C ASP A 356 -37.37 33.64 -23.10
N ASP A 357 -36.37 33.90 -22.24
CA ASP A 357 -36.50 34.95 -21.21
C ASP A 357 -35.12 35.25 -20.60
N ASP A 358 -34.66 36.47 -20.85
CA ASP A 358 -33.51 37.12 -20.23
C ASP A 358 -33.75 37.28 -18.71
N ASP A 359 -32.83 36.81 -17.86
CA ASP A 359 -32.23 37.55 -16.74
C ASP A 359 -31.62 36.59 -15.67
N ASP A 360 -30.40 36.93 -15.26
CA ASP A 360 -29.61 36.46 -14.10
C ASP A 360 -28.70 35.22 -14.28
N ASP A 361 -27.56 35.43 -14.96
CA ASP A 361 -26.17 35.33 -14.44
C ASP A 361 -25.74 34.17 -13.48
N ASP A 362 -26.45 33.04 -13.42
CA ASP A 362 -25.92 31.82 -12.79
C ASP A 362 -25.12 31.03 -13.83
N ASP A 363 -23.90 31.53 -14.11
CA ASP A 363 -22.82 30.87 -14.89
C ASP A 363 -22.28 29.66 -14.09
N ASP A 364 -23.16 28.69 -13.80
CA ASP A 364 -22.84 27.33 -13.36
C ASP A 364 -22.18 26.62 -14.55
N SER A 365 -20.98 27.06 -14.89
CA SER A 365 -20.12 26.37 -15.84
C SER A 365 -19.79 25.00 -15.26
N ASP A 366 -20.46 23.98 -15.78
CA ASP A 366 -20.12 22.57 -15.58
C ASP A 366 -18.65 22.39 -16.00
N GLU A 367 -17.76 22.43 -15.01
CA GLU A 367 -16.33 22.26 -15.21
C GLU A 367 -16.09 20.78 -15.55
N GLU A 368 -16.25 20.46 -16.84
CA GLU A 368 -16.03 19.13 -17.41
C GLU A 368 -14.69 18.61 -16.89
N LEU A 369 -14.75 17.52 -16.11
CA LEU A 369 -13.56 16.90 -15.53
C LEU A 369 -12.56 16.59 -16.64
N ASP A 370 -11.28 16.93 -16.43
CA ASP A 370 -10.22 16.57 -17.37
C ASP A 370 -10.29 15.05 -17.64
N PRO A 371 -10.42 14.59 -18.90
CA PRO A 371 -10.47 13.16 -19.21
C PRO A 371 -9.29 12.37 -18.61
N ALA A 372 -8.15 13.01 -18.37
CA ALA A 372 -7.02 12.38 -17.67
C ALA A 372 -7.29 12.11 -16.18
N GLU A 373 -8.07 12.97 -15.52
CA GLU A 373 -8.50 12.79 -14.13
C GLU A 373 -9.57 11.70 -14.00
N GLU A 374 -10.56 11.69 -14.90
CA GLU A 374 -11.58 10.65 -14.96
C GLU A 374 -10.95 9.25 -15.14
N GLU A 375 -10.04 9.11 -16.11
CA GLU A 375 -9.32 7.85 -16.35
C GLU A 375 -8.46 7.47 -15.13
N ARG A 376 -7.91 8.43 -14.39
CA ARG A 376 -7.15 8.16 -13.16
C ARG A 376 -8.07 7.64 -12.04
N ILE A 377 -9.25 8.25 -11.86
CA ILE A 377 -10.25 7.79 -10.90
C ILE A 377 -10.62 6.33 -11.22
N ARG A 378 -10.93 6.06 -12.49
CA ARG A 378 -11.33 4.75 -12.99
C ARG A 378 -10.23 3.70 -12.84
N THR A 379 -9.01 4.01 -13.26
CA THR A 379 -7.91 3.04 -13.30
C THR A 379 -7.19 2.85 -11.96
N ARG A 380 -7.34 3.80 -11.03
CA ARG A 380 -6.56 3.80 -9.79
C ARG A 380 -7.39 3.95 -8.53
N ALA A 381 -8.21 4.99 -8.41
CA ALA A 381 -8.93 5.27 -7.17
C ALA A 381 -9.92 4.14 -6.84
N ILE A 382 -10.78 3.79 -7.81
CA ILE A 382 -11.79 2.73 -7.63
C ILE A 382 -11.14 1.37 -7.30
N PRO A 383 -10.13 0.88 -8.05
CA PRO A 383 -9.42 -0.35 -7.68
C PRO A 383 -8.80 -0.32 -6.29
N ASN A 384 -8.21 0.81 -5.88
CA ASN A 384 -7.61 0.95 -4.55
C ASN A 384 -8.66 0.91 -3.44
N ILE A 385 -9.83 1.51 -3.63
CA ILE A 385 -10.92 1.46 -2.65
C ILE A 385 -11.45 0.03 -2.53
N LYS A 386 -11.70 -0.64 -3.66
CA LYS A 386 -12.09 -2.07 -3.67
C LYS A 386 -11.05 -2.94 -2.96
N ALA A 387 -9.77 -2.74 -3.26
CA ALA A 387 -8.67 -3.43 -2.58
C ALA A 387 -8.69 -3.16 -1.06
N THR A 388 -8.94 -1.92 -0.64
CA THR A 388 -9.01 -1.53 0.77
C THR A 388 -10.19 -2.20 1.48
N ILE A 389 -11.37 -2.21 0.87
CA ILE A 389 -12.56 -2.91 1.38
C ILE A 389 -12.27 -4.41 1.54
N ARG A 390 -11.71 -5.06 0.51
CA ARG A 390 -11.33 -6.47 0.58
C ARG A 390 -10.32 -6.72 1.69
N THR A 391 -9.31 -5.86 1.84
CA THR A 391 -8.32 -5.95 2.92
C THR A 391 -8.95 -5.86 4.30
N LEU A 392 -9.87 -4.91 4.52
CA LEU A 392 -10.59 -4.77 5.80
C LEU A 392 -11.46 -6.00 6.09
N LEU A 393 -12.17 -6.52 5.08
CA LEU A 393 -12.97 -7.74 5.19
C LEU A 393 -12.11 -8.96 5.52
N ARG A 394 -10.94 -9.09 4.87
CA ARG A 394 -9.95 -10.13 5.23
C ARG A 394 -9.41 -9.92 6.64
N GLY A 395 -9.25 -8.68 7.07
CA GLY A 395 -8.87 -8.30 8.44
C GLY A 395 -9.89 -8.67 9.51
N GLY A 396 -11.14 -8.97 9.13
CA GLY A 396 -12.23 -9.30 10.05
C GLY A 396 -13.17 -8.14 10.35
N ALA A 397 -13.27 -7.15 9.45
CA ALA A 397 -14.24 -6.08 9.56
C ALA A 397 -15.69 -6.61 9.48
N ASP A 398 -16.56 -6.09 10.34
CA ASP A 398 -17.93 -6.55 10.55
C ASP A 398 -18.91 -5.77 9.67
N ILE A 399 -19.42 -6.44 8.65
CA ILE A 399 -20.42 -5.92 7.70
C ILE A 399 -21.72 -5.52 8.42
N THR A 400 -22.05 -6.13 9.56
CA THR A 400 -23.30 -5.82 10.28
C THR A 400 -23.30 -4.43 10.91
N ARG A 401 -22.14 -3.79 11.03
CA ARG A 401 -21.98 -2.43 11.56
C ARG A 401 -22.14 -1.34 10.51
N LEU A 402 -22.25 -1.69 9.23
CA LEU A 402 -22.50 -0.71 8.18
C LEU A 402 -23.87 -0.04 8.38
N PRO A 403 -23.94 1.30 8.33
CA PRO A 403 -25.21 2.02 8.36
C PRO A 403 -26.17 1.56 7.24
N MET A 404 -27.48 1.64 7.49
CA MET A 404 -28.53 1.25 6.51
C MET A 404 -29.76 2.20 6.55
N ALA A 405 -29.63 3.35 7.22
CA ALA A 405 -30.74 4.26 7.46
C ALA A 405 -31.17 4.98 6.18
N THR A 406 -30.21 5.38 5.34
CA THR A 406 -30.46 6.06 4.06
C THR A 406 -30.30 5.11 2.88
N GLU A 407 -30.86 5.47 1.73
CA GLU A 407 -30.69 4.69 0.49
C GLU A 407 -29.23 4.63 0.05
N GLU A 408 -28.53 5.75 0.18
CA GLU A 408 -27.09 5.85 -0.07
C GLU A 408 -26.28 4.85 0.78
N GLN A 409 -26.60 4.75 2.07
CA GLN A 409 -25.98 3.76 2.96
C GLN A 409 -26.29 2.31 2.56
N ARG A 410 -27.50 2.03 2.04
CA ARG A 410 -27.84 0.69 1.51
C ARG A 410 -27.04 0.37 0.26
N ARG A 411 -26.86 1.33 -0.66
CA ARG A 411 -26.00 1.19 -1.85
C ARG A 411 -24.55 0.91 -1.45
N GLN A 412 -23.99 1.70 -0.53
CA GLN A 412 -22.65 1.49 0.04
C GLN A 412 -22.49 0.07 0.61
N ARG A 413 -23.47 -0.40 1.39
CA ARG A 413 -23.47 -1.76 1.91
C ARG A 413 -23.52 -2.81 0.80
N GLN A 414 -24.31 -2.59 -0.24
CA GLN A 414 -24.44 -3.52 -1.38
C GLN A 414 -23.10 -3.67 -2.13
N PHE A 415 -22.35 -2.58 -2.30
CA PHE A 415 -20.99 -2.64 -2.83
C PHE A 415 -20.05 -3.48 -1.96
N VAL A 416 -20.07 -3.26 -0.63
CA VAL A 416 -19.25 -4.06 0.28
C VAL A 416 -19.62 -5.55 0.21
N LEU A 417 -20.90 -5.89 0.08
CA LEU A 417 -21.35 -7.28 -0.10
C LEU A 417 -20.81 -7.91 -1.40
N ALA A 418 -20.77 -7.16 -2.50
CA ALA A 418 -20.19 -7.62 -3.76
C ALA A 418 -18.67 -7.88 -3.64
N GLU A 419 -17.95 -6.99 -2.98
CA GLU A 419 -16.52 -7.17 -2.70
C GLU A 419 -16.27 -8.34 -1.73
N TYR A 420 -17.16 -8.56 -0.76
CA TYR A 420 -17.07 -9.72 0.13
C TYR A 420 -17.30 -11.04 -0.60
N ALA A 421 -18.23 -11.10 -1.55
CA ALA A 421 -18.39 -12.27 -2.41
C ALA A 421 -17.10 -12.60 -3.18
N THR A 422 -16.37 -11.57 -3.63
CA THR A 422 -15.06 -11.75 -4.28
C THR A 422 -14.03 -12.34 -3.31
N VAL A 423 -13.93 -11.82 -2.07
CA VAL A 423 -13.06 -12.38 -1.02
C VAL A 423 -13.39 -13.86 -0.76
N LEU A 424 -14.68 -14.21 -0.73
CA LEU A 424 -15.10 -15.60 -0.56
C LEU A 424 -14.72 -16.48 -1.76
N ASN A 425 -14.76 -15.96 -2.99
CA ASN A 425 -14.38 -16.71 -4.19
C ASN A 425 -12.87 -16.97 -4.27
N GLU A 426 -12.04 -16.04 -3.85
CA GLU A 426 -10.58 -16.21 -3.78
C GLU A 426 -10.14 -17.22 -2.70
N LEU A 427 -10.99 -17.43 -1.67
CA LEU A 427 -10.66 -18.26 -0.52
C LEU A 427 -10.30 -19.71 -0.91
N SER A 428 -10.94 -20.30 -1.92
CA SER A 428 -10.64 -21.68 -2.31
C SER A 428 -9.20 -21.85 -2.79
N GLU A 429 -8.70 -20.90 -3.56
CA GLU A 429 -7.33 -20.91 -4.04
C GLU A 429 -6.35 -20.63 -2.90
N ALA A 430 -6.65 -19.62 -2.07
CA ALA A 430 -5.85 -19.25 -0.91
C ALA A 430 -5.67 -20.42 0.07
N VAL A 431 -6.73 -21.20 0.32
CA VAL A 431 -6.66 -22.41 1.18
C VAL A 431 -5.76 -23.48 0.57
N MET A 432 -5.90 -23.79 -0.72
CA MET A 432 -5.06 -24.80 -1.35
C MET A 432 -3.59 -24.37 -1.40
N SER A 433 -3.35 -23.08 -1.64
CA SER A 433 -2.02 -22.46 -1.57
C SER A 433 -1.42 -22.60 -0.17
N ALA A 434 -2.20 -22.31 0.88
CA ALA A 434 -1.81 -22.47 2.28
C ALA A 434 -1.44 -23.92 2.63
N ILE A 435 -2.28 -24.89 2.26
CA ILE A 435 -2.01 -26.32 2.48
C ILE A 435 -0.73 -26.75 1.77
N ASN A 436 -0.54 -26.32 0.51
CA ASN A 436 0.64 -26.68 -0.26
C ASN A 436 1.91 -26.06 0.32
N ALA A 437 1.85 -24.81 0.78
CA ALA A 437 2.97 -24.14 1.44
C ALA A 437 3.34 -24.86 2.75
N ALA A 438 2.35 -25.18 3.58
CA ALA A 438 2.55 -25.90 4.84
C ALA A 438 3.19 -27.28 4.65
N LEU A 439 2.76 -28.04 3.63
CA LEU A 439 3.27 -29.39 3.36
C LEU A 439 4.54 -29.41 2.48
N ALA A 440 4.96 -28.29 1.90
CA ALA A 440 6.09 -28.25 0.97
C ALA A 440 7.41 -28.75 1.61
N PRO A 441 7.83 -28.28 2.80
CA PRO A 441 9.03 -28.79 3.44
C PRO A 441 8.99 -30.30 3.63
N GLN A 442 7.88 -30.85 4.12
CA GLN A 442 7.73 -32.30 4.31
C GLN A 442 7.84 -33.08 2.99
N ARG A 443 7.19 -32.60 1.93
CA ARG A 443 7.21 -33.22 0.60
C ARG A 443 8.62 -33.25 0.02
N ASP A 444 9.37 -32.17 0.19
CA ASP A 444 10.75 -32.07 -0.28
C ASP A 444 11.68 -33.02 0.48
N HIS A 445 11.56 -33.06 1.82
CA HIS A 445 12.31 -34.00 2.66
C HIS A 445 11.95 -35.46 2.33
N SER A 446 10.67 -35.78 2.19
CA SER A 446 10.20 -37.12 1.82
C SER A 446 10.75 -37.55 0.47
N THR A 447 10.75 -36.65 -0.52
CA THR A 447 11.27 -36.91 -1.87
C THR A 447 12.78 -37.14 -1.84
N LEU A 448 13.52 -36.37 -1.04
CA LEU A 448 14.96 -36.57 -0.85
C LEU A 448 15.24 -37.93 -0.21
N LEU A 449 14.55 -38.26 0.89
CA LEU A 449 14.73 -39.53 1.61
C LEU A 449 14.37 -40.74 0.75
N ALA A 450 13.28 -40.68 -0.03
CA ALA A 450 12.89 -41.74 -0.94
C ALA A 450 13.99 -42.07 -1.97
N ARG A 451 14.81 -41.08 -2.36
CA ARG A 451 15.96 -41.27 -3.27
C ARG A 451 17.21 -41.78 -2.56
N LEU A 452 17.42 -41.38 -1.31
CA LEU A 452 18.63 -41.71 -0.54
C LEU A 452 18.54 -43.07 0.16
N LEU A 453 17.37 -43.49 0.63
CA LEU A 453 17.18 -44.75 1.36
C LEU A 453 17.68 -45.98 0.58
N PRO A 454 17.40 -46.14 -0.74
CA PRO A 454 17.94 -47.27 -1.51
C PRO A 454 19.47 -47.27 -1.66
N LEU A 455 20.12 -46.14 -1.45
CA LEU A 455 21.58 -45.98 -1.56
C LEU A 455 22.31 -46.17 -0.24
N ALA A 456 21.57 -46.24 0.88
CA ALA A 456 22.18 -46.40 2.19
C ALA A 456 22.79 -47.82 2.31
N PRO A 457 24.10 -47.91 2.63
CA PRO A 457 24.75 -49.20 2.78
C PRO A 457 24.15 -49.92 3.99
N HIS A 458 23.83 -51.20 3.82
CA HIS A 458 23.45 -52.06 4.93
C HIS A 458 24.29 -53.33 4.95
N HIS A 459 24.48 -53.86 6.17
CA HIS A 459 25.34 -55.00 6.47
C HIS A 459 24.44 -56.17 6.89
N ASP A 460 23.83 -56.84 5.91
CA ASP A 460 22.94 -57.99 6.12
C ASP A 460 23.67 -59.35 6.07
N GLY A 461 24.98 -59.35 5.75
CA GLY A 461 25.78 -60.56 5.75
C GLY A 461 25.96 -61.19 7.15
N ALA A 462 25.94 -62.52 7.22
CA ALA A 462 26.17 -63.27 8.46
C ALA A 462 27.55 -62.95 9.06
N HIS A 463 27.60 -62.73 10.38
CA HIS A 463 28.86 -62.58 11.11
C HIS A 463 29.75 -63.81 10.84
N PRO A 464 31.05 -63.67 10.50
CA PRO A 464 31.90 -62.48 10.61
C PRO A 464 32.12 -61.67 9.31
N HIS A 465 31.33 -61.91 8.26
CA HIS A 465 31.53 -61.27 6.95
C HIS A 465 30.28 -60.52 6.48
N PRO A 466 30.01 -59.31 7.01
CA PRO A 466 28.92 -58.48 6.48
C PRO A 466 29.26 -58.01 5.06
N SER A 467 28.63 -58.60 4.05
CA SER A 467 28.67 -58.09 2.68
C SER A 467 27.85 -56.80 2.60
N PRO A 468 28.39 -55.68 2.10
CA PRO A 468 27.60 -54.48 1.85
C PRO A 468 26.64 -54.75 0.70
N SER A 469 25.35 -54.60 0.95
CA SER A 469 24.30 -54.64 -0.06
C SER A 469 23.49 -53.34 0.00
N ASN A 470 22.68 -53.06 -1.03
CA ASN A 470 21.74 -51.92 -1.03
C ASN A 470 20.40 -52.38 -0.47
N MET A 471 19.76 -51.58 0.38
CA MET A 471 18.45 -51.95 0.93
C MET A 471 17.45 -52.19 -0.21
N ALA A 472 16.87 -53.38 -0.25
CA ALA A 472 15.82 -53.70 -1.20
C ALA A 472 14.47 -53.23 -0.66
N PHE A 473 13.87 -52.25 -1.33
CA PHE A 473 12.54 -51.73 -1.01
C PHE A 473 11.52 -52.25 -2.02
N GLY A 474 10.34 -52.64 -1.54
CA GLY A 474 9.19 -52.91 -2.38
C GLY A 474 8.72 -51.65 -3.14
N PRO A 475 7.82 -51.80 -4.13
CA PRO A 475 7.26 -50.66 -4.84
C PRO A 475 6.64 -49.65 -3.87
N HIS A 476 7.15 -48.40 -3.87
CA HIS A 476 6.74 -47.29 -2.99
C HIS A 476 7.10 -47.41 -1.50
N GLU A 477 7.82 -48.45 -1.07
CA GLU A 477 8.19 -48.61 0.34
C GLU A 477 9.17 -47.51 0.80
N ALA A 478 10.18 -47.19 -0.02
CA ALA A 478 11.10 -46.08 0.26
C ALA A 478 10.37 -44.72 0.30
N GLU A 479 9.35 -44.52 -0.53
CA GLU A 479 8.51 -43.31 -0.50
C GLU A 479 7.72 -43.22 0.81
N GLY A 480 7.10 -44.32 1.26
CA GLY A 480 6.37 -44.37 2.52
C GLY A 480 7.25 -44.16 3.75
N ILE A 481 8.42 -44.80 3.80
CA ILE A 481 9.40 -44.61 4.88
C ILE A 481 9.90 -43.16 4.88
N GLY A 482 10.27 -42.62 3.71
CA GLY A 482 10.68 -41.22 3.56
C GLY A 482 9.60 -40.24 4.01
N TRP A 483 8.32 -40.52 3.72
CA TRP A 483 7.18 -39.72 4.19
C TRP A 483 7.06 -39.70 5.71
N LYS A 484 7.16 -40.86 6.36
CA LYS A 484 7.10 -40.97 7.84
C LYS A 484 8.27 -40.26 8.51
N ILE A 485 9.49 -40.43 8.01
CA ILE A 485 10.67 -39.72 8.54
C ILE A 485 10.49 -38.20 8.37
N ALA A 486 10.06 -37.74 7.20
CA ALA A 486 9.82 -36.32 6.96
C ALA A 486 8.73 -35.74 7.88
N ALA A 487 7.71 -36.51 8.24
CA ALA A 487 6.68 -36.11 9.19
C ALA A 487 7.25 -35.87 10.61
N PHE A 488 8.28 -36.61 11.04
CA PHE A 488 8.97 -36.38 12.31
C PHE A 488 9.80 -35.08 12.33
N CYS A 489 10.24 -34.62 11.15
CA CYS A 489 10.99 -33.37 10.99
C CYS A 489 10.08 -32.17 10.69
N PHE A 490 8.77 -32.31 10.83
CA PHE A 490 7.82 -31.27 10.47
C PHE A 490 7.84 -30.12 11.48
N ASP A 491 8.09 -28.90 11.02
CA ASP A 491 8.02 -27.70 11.83
C ASP A 491 6.58 -27.15 11.84
N TRP A 492 5.91 -27.28 12.98
CA TRP A 492 4.53 -26.86 13.12
C TRP A 492 4.35 -25.33 13.20
N ASP A 493 5.35 -24.62 13.73
CA ASP A 493 5.29 -23.17 13.90
C ASP A 493 5.46 -22.47 12.54
N ASP A 494 6.41 -22.93 11.73
CA ASP A 494 6.60 -22.44 10.35
C ASP A 494 5.37 -22.73 9.48
N ALA A 495 4.77 -23.91 9.61
CA ALA A 495 3.56 -24.26 8.87
C ALA A 495 2.36 -23.40 9.30
N ALA A 496 2.14 -23.21 10.60
CA ALA A 496 1.06 -22.37 11.11
C ALA A 496 1.22 -20.91 10.63
N MET A 497 2.45 -20.40 10.57
CA MET A 497 2.77 -19.09 10.02
C MET A 497 2.43 -18.99 8.54
N ALA A 498 2.86 -19.98 7.74
CA ALA A 498 2.56 -20.05 6.31
C ALA A 498 1.05 -20.14 6.04
N ILE A 499 0.31 -20.92 6.84
CA ILE A 499 -1.15 -21.03 6.76
C ILE A 499 -1.81 -19.67 7.03
N GLY A 500 -1.41 -18.99 8.10
CA GLY A 500 -1.95 -17.68 8.47
C GLY A 500 -1.67 -16.59 7.42
N GLU A 501 -0.48 -16.61 6.83
CA GLU A 501 -0.08 -15.66 5.77
C GLU A 501 -0.88 -15.89 4.49
N LYS A 502 -0.95 -17.14 3.99
CA LYS A 502 -1.57 -17.46 2.70
C LYS A 502 -3.09 -17.33 2.67
N ILE A 503 -3.79 -17.63 3.77
CA ILE A 503 -5.25 -17.48 3.82
C ILE A 503 -5.65 -16.00 3.82
N GLY A 504 -4.86 -15.13 4.46
CA GLY A 504 -5.13 -13.70 4.58
C GLY A 504 -6.33 -13.33 5.47
N LEU A 505 -7.26 -14.25 5.74
CA LEU A 505 -8.40 -14.02 6.65
C LEU A 505 -7.98 -14.03 8.12
N ARG A 506 -8.46 -13.04 8.89
CA ARG A 506 -8.17 -12.79 10.31
C ARG A 506 -9.44 -12.42 11.05
N ASN A 507 -9.41 -12.57 12.38
CA ASN A 507 -10.39 -12.02 13.32
C ASN A 507 -11.88 -12.30 13.04
N SER A 508 -12.21 -13.35 12.28
CA SER A 508 -13.59 -13.73 11.95
C SER A 508 -13.87 -15.19 12.29
N THR A 509 -15.16 -15.53 12.45
CA THR A 509 -15.59 -16.92 12.65
C THR A 509 -15.26 -17.79 11.43
N LEU A 510 -15.40 -17.26 10.22
CA LEU A 510 -14.94 -17.91 8.99
C LEU A 510 -13.44 -18.24 9.07
N ALA A 511 -12.59 -17.27 9.39
CA ALA A 511 -11.14 -17.47 9.48
C ALA A 511 -10.79 -18.59 10.47
N ARG A 512 -11.42 -18.59 11.65
CA ARG A 512 -11.21 -19.60 12.69
C ARG A 512 -11.58 -21.00 12.22
N ARG A 513 -12.74 -21.15 11.58
CA ARG A 513 -13.22 -22.43 11.03
C ARG A 513 -12.31 -22.96 9.93
N VAL A 514 -11.92 -22.10 9.00
CA VAL A 514 -11.05 -22.46 7.86
C VAL A 514 -9.66 -22.85 8.35
N ARG A 515 -9.05 -22.08 9.27
CA ARG A 515 -7.75 -22.43 9.86
C ARG A 515 -7.80 -23.75 10.61
N ALA A 516 -8.81 -23.95 11.46
CA ALA A 516 -8.98 -25.22 12.18
C ALA A 516 -9.11 -26.42 11.23
N ALA A 517 -9.82 -26.26 10.12
CA ALA A 517 -9.93 -27.29 9.09
C ALA A 517 -8.58 -27.57 8.42
N ILE A 518 -7.82 -26.53 8.06
CA ILE A 518 -6.51 -26.70 7.44
C ILE A 518 -5.52 -27.34 8.40
N ASP A 519 -5.46 -26.89 9.65
CA ASP A 519 -4.60 -27.47 10.68
C ASP A 519 -4.89 -28.96 10.88
N HIS A 520 -6.18 -29.33 10.95
CA HIS A 520 -6.58 -30.74 11.05
C HIS A 520 -6.20 -31.54 9.81
N PHE A 521 -6.41 -30.98 8.62
CA PHE A 521 -6.04 -31.62 7.36
C PHE A 521 -4.53 -31.87 7.27
N VAL A 522 -3.72 -30.85 7.58
CA VAL A 522 -2.25 -30.95 7.53
C VAL A 522 -1.76 -31.95 8.58
N LYS A 523 -2.29 -31.94 9.82
CA LYS A 523 -1.98 -32.96 10.83
C LYS A 523 -2.32 -34.36 10.33
N SER A 524 -3.51 -34.55 9.76
CA SER A 524 -3.93 -35.83 9.19
C SER A 524 -3.02 -36.27 8.04
N ALA A 525 -2.55 -35.34 7.22
CA ALA A 525 -1.60 -35.62 6.15
C ALA A 525 -0.23 -36.10 6.67
N LEU A 526 0.21 -35.66 7.85
CA LEU A 526 1.42 -36.19 8.51
C LEU A 526 1.24 -37.68 8.90
N TYR A 527 0.02 -38.07 9.27
CA TYR A 527 -0.32 -39.46 9.61
C TYR A 527 -0.60 -40.34 8.39
N ALA A 528 -0.81 -39.76 7.21
CA ALA A 528 -0.97 -40.51 5.96
C ALA A 528 0.24 -41.43 5.68
N SER A 529 0.00 -42.48 4.92
CA SER A 529 1.02 -43.45 4.49
C SER A 529 1.94 -42.89 3.38
N SER A 530 1.45 -41.94 2.59
CA SER A 530 2.19 -41.32 1.49
C SER A 530 1.51 -40.04 0.99
N ASN A 531 2.23 -39.22 0.20
CA ASN A 531 1.64 -38.05 -0.46
C ASN A 531 0.46 -38.42 -1.38
N ARG A 532 0.42 -39.64 -1.94
CA ARG A 532 -0.66 -40.11 -2.83
C ARG A 532 -2.00 -40.20 -2.11
N GLU A 533 -1.98 -40.55 -0.83
CA GLU A 533 -3.18 -40.57 0.01
C GLU A 533 -3.68 -39.15 0.30
N VAL A 534 -2.75 -38.21 0.50
CA VAL A 534 -3.08 -36.80 0.75
C VAL A 534 -3.73 -36.14 -0.46
N VAL A 535 -3.11 -36.26 -1.64
CA VAL A 535 -3.57 -35.56 -2.85
C VAL A 535 -4.64 -36.35 -3.63
N GLY A 536 -4.81 -37.62 -3.31
CA GLY A 536 -5.60 -38.55 -4.12
C GLY A 536 -4.87 -38.92 -5.42
N GLY A 537 -5.60 -39.50 -6.37
CA GLY A 537 -5.03 -39.83 -7.67
C GLY A 537 -5.76 -40.98 -8.34
N THR A 538 -5.03 -41.78 -9.11
CA THR A 538 -5.58 -42.96 -9.77
C THR A 538 -4.70 -44.15 -9.51
N ARG A 539 -5.28 -45.24 -9.00
CA ARG A 539 -4.60 -46.51 -8.80
C ARG A 539 -5.13 -47.55 -9.78
N TYR A 540 -4.28 -48.43 -10.27
CA TYR A 540 -4.74 -49.59 -11.04
C TYR A 540 -4.99 -50.74 -10.08
N GLN A 541 -6.25 -51.16 -9.96
CA GLN A 541 -6.64 -52.31 -9.14
C GLN A 541 -6.87 -53.51 -10.06
N GLN A 542 -6.30 -54.66 -9.72
CA GLN A 542 -6.60 -55.91 -10.41
C GLN A 542 -8.01 -56.37 -10.03
N GLN A 543 -8.87 -56.53 -11.03
CA GLN A 543 -10.21 -57.09 -10.89
C GLN A 543 -10.29 -58.29 -11.85
N GLY A 544 -9.88 -59.46 -11.35
CA GLY A 544 -9.57 -60.63 -12.19
C GLY A 544 -8.31 -60.38 -13.03
N ASP A 545 -8.34 -60.77 -14.30
CA ASP A 545 -7.21 -60.61 -15.25
C ASP A 545 -7.05 -59.18 -15.80
N LYS A 546 -7.93 -58.24 -15.42
CA LYS A 546 -7.92 -56.85 -15.92
C LYS A 546 -7.44 -55.86 -14.86
N ARG A 547 -6.60 -54.90 -15.27
CA ARG A 547 -6.24 -53.73 -14.48
C ARG A 547 -7.26 -52.62 -14.71
N VAL A 548 -8.08 -52.31 -13.70
CA VAL A 548 -9.07 -51.23 -13.76
C VAL A 548 -8.47 -49.98 -13.10
N LYS A 549 -8.60 -48.83 -13.77
CA LYS A 549 -8.20 -47.52 -13.22
C LYS A 549 -9.26 -47.07 -12.21
N VAL A 550 -8.92 -47.05 -10.93
CA VAL A 550 -9.77 -46.61 -9.82
C VAL A 550 -9.29 -45.25 -9.35
N THR A 551 -10.18 -44.27 -9.29
CA THR A 551 -9.88 -42.94 -8.71
C THR A 551 -9.80 -43.07 -7.19
N VAL A 552 -8.70 -42.62 -6.62
CA VAL A 552 -8.51 -42.50 -5.17
C VAL A 552 -8.88 -41.06 -4.81
N PRO A 553 -9.90 -40.85 -3.96
CA PRO A 553 -10.24 -39.51 -3.52
C PRO A 553 -9.07 -38.90 -2.73
N PRO A 554 -8.93 -37.56 -2.72
CA PRO A 554 -8.01 -36.90 -1.81
C PRO A 554 -8.39 -37.17 -0.36
N LEU A 555 -7.46 -36.95 0.57
CA LEU A 555 -7.64 -37.25 2.00
C LEU A 555 -8.94 -36.64 2.56
N GLN A 556 -9.81 -37.53 3.03
CA GLN A 556 -11.06 -37.19 3.72
C GLN A 556 -10.83 -37.45 5.21
N CYS A 557 -10.61 -36.40 5.99
CA CYS A 557 -10.18 -36.50 7.40
C CYS A 557 -11.21 -35.97 8.41
N PHE A 558 -12.41 -35.62 7.95
CA PHE A 558 -13.48 -35.10 8.80
C PHE A 558 -14.65 -36.07 8.82
N ALA A 559 -15.02 -36.56 10.00
CA ALA A 559 -16.20 -37.41 10.16
C ALA A 559 -17.41 -36.55 10.54
N THR A 560 -18.51 -36.71 9.81
CA THR A 560 -19.80 -36.11 10.18
C THR A 560 -20.66 -37.15 10.86
N ARG A 561 -21.18 -36.80 12.05
CA ARG A 561 -22.13 -37.64 12.78
C ARG A 561 -23.51 -37.56 12.13
N ALA A 562 -23.66 -38.16 10.95
CA ALA A 562 -24.96 -38.38 10.34
C ALA A 562 -25.78 -39.36 11.21
N ALA A 563 -27.11 -39.22 11.22
CA ALA A 563 -28.03 -39.95 12.09
C ALA A 563 -28.19 -41.47 11.74
N GLY A 564 -27.12 -42.16 11.38
CA GLY A 564 -27.10 -43.59 11.02
C GLY A 564 -25.69 -44.21 11.11
N ASN A 565 -25.63 -45.54 11.09
CA ASN A 565 -24.46 -46.40 11.37
C ASN A 565 -23.27 -46.30 10.37
N GLY A 566 -23.14 -45.21 9.63
CA GLY A 566 -22.01 -44.94 8.74
C GLY A 566 -21.84 -43.44 8.58
N GLY A 567 -20.99 -42.84 9.41
CA GLY A 567 -20.68 -41.40 9.32
C GLY A 567 -20.11 -41.06 7.94
N GLN A 568 -20.59 -39.97 7.34
CA GLN A 568 -20.06 -39.49 6.07
C GLN A 568 -18.73 -38.79 6.35
N VAL A 569 -17.68 -39.20 5.64
CA VAL A 569 -16.36 -38.59 5.72
C VAL A 569 -16.24 -37.51 4.63
N VAL A 570 -15.77 -36.33 5.00
CA VAL A 570 -15.59 -35.20 4.09
C VAL A 570 -14.14 -34.70 4.12
N GLY A 571 -13.72 -34.00 3.07
CA GLY A 571 -12.40 -33.39 2.95
C GLY A 571 -12.39 -31.92 3.39
N VAL A 572 -11.19 -31.33 3.42
CA VAL A 572 -11.02 -29.91 3.78
C VAL A 572 -11.77 -28.97 2.83
N ARG A 573 -11.93 -29.37 1.56
CA ARG A 573 -12.63 -28.58 0.53
C ARG A 573 -14.11 -28.41 0.86
N GLU A 574 -14.76 -29.49 1.29
CA GLU A 574 -16.17 -29.50 1.70
C GLU A 574 -16.37 -28.65 2.97
N VAL A 575 -15.45 -28.75 3.94
CA VAL A 575 -15.48 -27.93 5.18
C VAL A 575 -15.35 -26.44 4.87
N VAL A 576 -14.44 -26.06 3.98
CA VAL A 576 -14.27 -24.66 3.57
C VAL A 576 -15.47 -24.17 2.76
N HIS A 577 -16.00 -25.00 1.86
CA HIS A 577 -17.22 -24.65 1.10
C HIS A 577 -18.41 -24.42 2.04
N ARG A 578 -18.61 -25.29 3.03
CA ARG A 578 -19.63 -25.10 4.06
C ARG A 578 -19.43 -23.79 4.83
N ALA A 579 -18.19 -23.45 5.21
CA ALA A 579 -17.90 -22.18 5.87
C ALA A 579 -18.28 -20.96 5.01
N ARG A 580 -18.06 -21.02 3.70
CA ARG A 580 -18.46 -19.96 2.75
C ARG A 580 -19.98 -19.88 2.62
N LEU A 581 -20.68 -21.01 2.54
CA LEU A 581 -22.15 -21.05 2.46
C LEU A 581 -22.82 -20.46 3.70
N ASP A 582 -22.23 -20.64 4.88
CA ASP A 582 -22.72 -19.98 6.10
C ASP A 582 -22.65 -18.45 6.01
N GLU A 583 -21.57 -17.90 5.44
CA GLU A 583 -21.44 -16.45 5.22
C GLU A 583 -22.40 -15.95 4.13
N VAL A 584 -22.59 -16.73 3.06
CA VAL A 584 -23.61 -16.47 2.02
C VAL A 584 -25.00 -16.37 2.65
N ALA A 585 -25.37 -17.34 3.49
CA ALA A 585 -26.66 -17.33 4.17
C ALA A 585 -26.77 -16.17 5.16
N LYS A 586 -25.69 -15.88 5.91
CA LYS A 586 -25.66 -14.81 6.92
C LYS A 586 -25.88 -13.42 6.31
N TYR A 587 -25.25 -13.14 5.17
CA TYR A 587 -25.28 -11.81 4.55
C TYR A 587 -26.12 -11.73 3.27
N GLN A 588 -26.79 -12.84 2.89
CA GLN A 588 -27.61 -12.93 1.68
C GLN A 588 -26.81 -12.60 0.40
N LEU A 589 -25.59 -13.13 0.32
CA LEU A 589 -24.67 -12.85 -0.79
C LEU A 589 -25.14 -13.55 -2.07
N THR A 590 -24.89 -12.89 -3.20
CA THR A 590 -25.04 -13.47 -4.54
C THR A 590 -23.67 -13.54 -5.22
N GLY A 591 -23.54 -14.35 -6.28
CA GLY A 591 -22.28 -14.45 -7.04
C GLY A 591 -21.13 -15.22 -6.36
N VAL A 592 -21.39 -15.92 -5.24
CA VAL A 592 -20.38 -16.80 -4.63
C VAL A 592 -20.31 -18.11 -5.40
N GLU A 593 -19.19 -18.34 -6.06
CA GLU A 593 -18.93 -19.52 -6.87
C GLU A 593 -18.64 -20.73 -5.99
N LYS A 594 -18.99 -21.93 -6.44
CA LYS A 594 -18.73 -23.16 -5.67
C LYS A 594 -17.24 -23.34 -5.38
N GLY A 595 -16.34 -22.91 -6.28
CA GLY A 595 -14.88 -22.95 -6.15
C GLY A 595 -14.30 -24.37 -6.16
N PHE A 596 -14.73 -25.20 -5.21
CA PHE A 596 -14.36 -26.61 -5.09
C PHE A 596 -15.39 -27.56 -5.69
N ASN A 597 -14.89 -28.62 -6.33
CA ASN A 597 -15.68 -29.80 -6.71
C ASN A 597 -16.99 -29.41 -7.43
N ALA A 598 -16.87 -28.74 -8.58
CA ALA A 598 -18.00 -28.31 -9.42
C ALA A 598 -18.94 -29.47 -9.82
N HIS A 599 -18.48 -30.72 -9.69
CA HIS A 599 -19.25 -31.94 -9.95
C HIS A 599 -20.11 -32.40 -8.76
N LEU A 600 -19.90 -31.88 -7.55
CA LEU A 600 -20.72 -32.20 -6.36
C LEU A 600 -21.84 -31.15 -6.22
N GLY A 601 -22.94 -31.49 -5.54
CA GLY A 601 -24.01 -30.55 -5.18
C GLY A 601 -23.63 -29.67 -3.99
N ASN A 602 -24.46 -28.67 -3.67
CA ASN A 602 -24.39 -27.95 -2.39
C ASN A 602 -24.90 -28.81 -1.22
N GLU A 603 -25.75 -29.80 -1.52
CA GLU A 603 -26.32 -30.75 -0.57
C GLU A 603 -25.23 -31.60 0.09
N ASP A 604 -24.16 -31.92 -0.65
CA ASP A 604 -23.02 -32.70 -0.16
C ASP A 604 -22.18 -31.98 0.92
N CYS A 605 -22.45 -30.70 1.17
CA CYS A 605 -21.75 -29.88 2.16
C CYS A 605 -22.64 -29.49 3.36
N GLN A 606 -23.81 -30.10 3.52
CA GLN A 606 -24.75 -29.77 4.60
C GLN A 606 -24.46 -30.58 5.87
N PHE A 607 -23.66 -30.02 6.77
CA PHE A 607 -23.47 -30.55 8.12
C PHE A 607 -23.46 -29.43 9.18
N GLY A 608 -23.75 -29.79 10.42
CA GLY A 608 -23.61 -28.91 11.58
C GLY A 608 -22.17 -28.87 12.08
N TRP A 609 -21.66 -27.70 12.44
CA TRP A 609 -20.29 -27.56 12.96
C TRP A 609 -20.03 -28.39 14.23
N GLY A 610 -21.04 -28.60 15.07
CA GLY A 610 -20.96 -29.48 16.25
C GLY A 610 -20.97 -30.97 15.94
N GLN A 611 -21.19 -31.36 14.67
CA GLN A 611 -21.16 -32.76 14.21
C GLN A 611 -19.84 -33.14 13.54
N LEU A 612 -18.94 -32.17 13.31
CA LEU A 612 -17.59 -32.42 12.84
C LEU A 612 -16.78 -32.97 14.02
N GLU A 613 -16.73 -34.28 14.13
CA GLU A 613 -15.75 -34.93 14.98
C GLU A 613 -14.41 -34.91 14.23
N LEU A 614 -13.35 -34.50 14.91
CA LEU A 614 -11.99 -34.66 14.41
C LEU A 614 -11.79 -36.18 14.31
N GLY A 615 -11.90 -36.71 13.09
CA GLY A 615 -11.77 -38.14 12.84
C GLY A 615 -10.38 -38.56 13.32
N VAL A 616 -10.32 -39.33 14.39
CA VAL A 616 -9.13 -40.09 14.75
C VAL A 616 -9.34 -41.44 14.07
N GLU A 617 -8.75 -41.62 12.89
CA GLU A 617 -8.49 -42.96 12.35
C GLU A 617 -7.22 -43.53 12.99
#